data_AF-A0A1Y3BU19-F1
#
_entry.id   AF-A0A1Y3BU19-F1
#
_cell.length_a   1.000
_cell.length_b   1.000
_cell.length_c   1.000
_cell.angle_alpha   90.00
_cell.angle_beta   90.00
_cell.angle_gamma   90.00
#
_symmetry.space_group_name_H-M   'P 1'
#
loop_
_entity.id
_entity.type
_entity.pdbx_description
1 polymer ?
#
loop_
_entity_poly.entity_id
_entity_poly.type
_entity_poly.pdbx_seq_one_letter_code
_entity_poly.pdbx_strand_id
1 'polypeptide(L)'
;MNNDFEEYLREKLGSNKHYDSDDFSQLAEFISGYSYHFRIAEMLNIPFRQWLWFVIGLLISEILILWIILAILVERLYVLAAFENDCERRSNQQRSVLMPPNINDINLNDSKI
;
A
#
# COMPACT_ATOMS: atom_id res chain seq x y z
N MET A 1 36.49 8.33 4.98
CA MET A 1 35.20 9.01 4.81
C MET A 1 34.91 9.18 3.33
N ASN A 2 33.66 8.98 2.90
CA ASN A 2 33.32 9.00 1.47
C ASN A 2 33.36 10.45 0.95
N ASN A 3 34.40 10.84 0.21
CA ASN A 3 34.55 12.21 -0.32
C ASN A 3 33.33 12.65 -1.15
N ASP A 4 32.61 11.70 -1.77
CA ASP A 4 31.36 11.94 -2.51
C ASP A 4 30.22 12.43 -1.60
N PHE A 5 30.17 11.99 -0.34
CA PHE A 5 29.16 12.42 0.63
C PHE A 5 29.34 13.89 1.01
N GLU A 6 30.57 14.28 1.36
CA GLU A 6 30.91 15.66 1.71
C GLU A 6 30.70 16.60 0.51
N GLU A 7 31.16 16.20 -0.68
CA GLU A 7 30.98 16.98 -1.90
C GLU A 7 29.49 17.16 -2.25
N TYR A 8 28.70 16.08 -2.20
CA TYR A 8 27.27 16.13 -2.47
C TYR A 8 26.52 17.07 -1.50
N LEU A 9 26.83 17.00 -0.21
CA LEU A 9 26.18 17.86 0.78
C LEU A 9 26.66 19.31 0.69
N ARG A 10 27.95 19.57 0.45
CA ARG A 10 28.45 20.94 0.19
C ARG A 10 27.75 21.58 -1.01
N GLU A 11 27.60 20.81 -2.10
CA GLU A 11 26.91 21.26 -3.32
C GLU A 11 25.43 21.56 -3.05
N LYS A 12 24.74 20.71 -2.28
CA LYS A 12 23.29 20.84 -2.02
C LYS A 12 22.90 21.79 -0.91
N LEU A 13 23.71 21.94 0.13
CA LEU A 13 23.38 22.77 1.30
C LEU A 13 23.65 24.26 1.09
N GLY A 14 24.19 24.67 -0.07
CA GLY A 14 24.21 26.06 -0.52
C GLY A 14 24.73 27.03 0.54
N SER A 15 26.07 27.16 0.60
CA SER A 15 26.82 27.89 1.62
C SER A 15 26.21 29.26 2.02
N ASN A 16 25.57 29.30 3.19
CA ASN A 16 25.48 30.47 4.08
C ASN A 16 26.17 30.21 5.42
N LYS A 17 26.54 28.96 5.71
CA LYS A 17 27.33 28.54 6.87
C LYS A 17 28.54 27.75 6.39
N HIS A 18 29.69 28.01 7.01
CA HIS A 18 30.90 27.25 6.75
C HIS A 18 30.80 25.93 7.51
N TYR A 19 30.60 24.84 6.79
CA TYR A 19 30.69 23.48 7.34
C TYR A 19 32.10 22.96 7.10
N ASP A 20 32.76 22.51 8.16
CA ASP A 20 34.07 21.88 8.07
C ASP A 20 33.95 20.37 7.85
N SER A 21 35.08 19.70 7.57
CA SER A 21 35.09 18.26 7.33
C SER A 21 34.74 17.45 8.59
N ASP A 22 34.86 18.04 9.78
CA ASP A 22 34.49 17.42 11.05
C ASP A 22 32.97 17.37 11.21
N ASP A 23 32.25 18.42 10.79
CA ASP A 23 30.78 18.44 10.74
C ASP A 23 30.23 17.30 9.85
N PHE A 24 30.85 17.08 8.68
CA PHE A 24 30.45 15.99 7.79
C PHE A 24 30.78 14.61 8.37
N SER A 25 31.88 14.50 9.12
CA SER A 25 32.27 13.27 9.82
C SER A 25 31.24 12.89 10.89
N GLN A 26 30.82 13.85 11.71
CA GLN A 26 29.80 13.62 12.73
C GLN A 26 28.45 13.22 12.12
N LEU A 27 28.07 13.86 11.01
CA LEU A 27 26.83 13.54 10.32
C LEU A 27 26.89 12.14 9.69
N ALA A 28 28.01 11.78 9.06
CA ALA A 28 28.20 10.44 8.49
C ALA A 28 28.15 9.37 9.58
N GLU A 29 28.79 9.61 10.74
CA GLU A 29 28.77 8.71 11.89
C GLU A 29 27.35 8.55 12.45
N PHE A 30 26.59 9.65 12.57
CA PHE A 30 25.20 9.61 13.00
C PHE A 30 24.33 8.78 12.05
N ILE A 31 24.47 8.98 10.73
CA ILE A 31 23.73 8.23 9.71
C ILE A 31 24.14 6.76 9.70
N SER A 32 25.44 6.46 9.84
CA SER A 32 25.98 5.10 9.91
C SER A 32 25.50 4.34 11.16
N GLY A 33 25.33 5.05 12.28
CA GLY A 33 24.74 4.51 13.50
C GLY A 33 23.26 4.15 13.35
N TYR A 34 22.49 4.91 12.57
CA TYR A 34 21.04 4.72 12.40
C TYR A 34 20.68 3.77 11.25
N SER A 35 21.44 3.78 10.16
CA SER A 35 21.12 3.05 8.94
C SER A 35 22.08 1.89 8.69
N TYR A 36 21.62 0.67 8.97
CA TYR A 36 22.34 -0.57 8.63
C TYR A 36 22.74 -0.63 7.14
N HIS A 37 21.89 -0.08 6.26
CA HIS A 37 22.12 -0.12 4.80
C HIS A 37 23.21 0.87 4.38
N PHE A 38 23.29 2.02 5.05
CA PHE A 38 24.37 2.99 4.85
C PHE A 38 25.71 2.40 5.32
N ARG A 39 25.72 1.72 6.49
CA ARG A 39 26.92 1.08 7.03
C ARG A 39 27.48 0.01 6.09
N ILE A 40 26.62 -0.80 5.46
CA ILE A 40 27.06 -1.78 4.44
C ILE A 40 27.64 -1.05 3.22
N ALA A 41 26.99 0.01 2.75
CA ALA A 41 27.48 0.77 1.61
C ALA A 41 28.84 1.41 1.90
N GLU A 42 29.05 1.90 3.12
CA GLU A 42 30.33 2.40 3.60
C GLU A 42 31.40 1.31 3.61
N MET A 43 31.10 0.12 4.14
CA MET A 43 32.01 -1.04 4.12
C MET A 43 32.37 -1.51 2.70
N LEU A 44 31.43 -1.40 1.77
CA LEU A 44 31.62 -1.79 0.37
C LEU A 44 32.23 -0.68 -0.50
N ASN A 45 32.58 0.47 0.08
CA ASN A 45 33.05 1.66 -0.65
C ASN A 45 32.11 2.10 -1.80
N ILE A 46 30.80 1.93 -1.62
CA ILE A 46 29.81 2.38 -2.60
C ILE A 46 29.68 3.91 -2.50
N PRO A 47 29.75 4.65 -3.62
CA PRO A 47 29.50 6.09 -3.64
C PRO A 47 28.15 6.45 -3.02
N PHE A 48 28.11 7.50 -2.21
CA PHE A 48 26.91 7.91 -1.49
C PHE A 48 25.74 8.17 -2.44
N ARG A 49 25.99 8.85 -3.55
CA ARG A 49 24.95 9.11 -4.57
C ARG A 49 24.34 7.82 -5.10
N GLN A 50 25.16 6.81 -5.38
CA GLN A 50 24.69 5.52 -5.89
C GLN A 50 23.87 4.76 -4.85
N TRP A 51 24.34 4.73 -3.60
CA TRP A 51 23.59 4.15 -2.49
C TRP A 51 22.24 4.85 -2.29
N LEU A 52 22.22 6.18 -2.32
CA LEU A 52 21.01 6.98 -2.15
C LEU A 52 19.98 6.66 -3.24
N TRP A 53 20.41 6.60 -4.51
CA TRP A 53 19.55 6.21 -5.62
C TRP A 53 19.03 4.78 -5.49
N PHE A 54 19.85 3.85 -5.02
CA PHE A 54 19.42 2.47 -4.78
C PHE A 54 18.34 2.39 -3.71
N VAL A 55 18.51 3.09 -2.58
CA VAL A 55 17.50 3.13 -1.51
C VAL A 55 16.21 3.78 -1.99
N ILE A 56 16.29 4.90 -2.72
CA ILE A 56 15.10 5.54 -3.33
C ILE A 56 14.40 4.57 -4.29
N GLY A 57 15.15 3.84 -5.12
CA GLY A 57 14.62 2.85 -6.05
C GLY A 57 13.91 1.69 -5.36
N LEU A 58 14.46 1.20 -4.24
CA LEU A 58 13.81 0.18 -3.39
C LEU A 58 12.48 0.70 -2.83
N LEU A 59 12.46 1.90 -2.25
CA LEU A 59 11.25 2.49 -1.68
C LEU A 59 10.15 2.69 -2.73
N ILE A 60 10.50 3.19 -3.92
CA ILE A 60 9.55 3.33 -5.03
C ILE A 60 8.99 1.97 -5.45
N SER A 61 9.86 0.95 -5.53
CA SER A 61 9.45 -0.41 -5.91
C SER A 61 8.50 -1.02 -4.88
N GLU A 62 8.77 -0.87 -3.58
CA GLU A 62 7.88 -1.32 -2.51
C GLU A 62 6.50 -0.65 -2.59
N ILE A 63 6.47 0.67 -2.81
CA ILE A 63 5.21 1.41 -3.00
C ILE A 63 4.44 0.83 -4.19
N LEU A 64 5.08 0.65 -5.35
CA LEU A 64 4.42 0.09 -6.54
C LEU A 64 3.86 -1.32 -6.29
N ILE A 65 4.60 -2.18 -5.59
CA ILE A 65 4.13 -3.52 -5.23
C ILE A 65 2.89 -3.44 -4.32
N LEU A 66 2.91 -2.57 -3.31
CA LEU A 66 1.76 -2.36 -2.43
C LEU A 66 0.52 -1.89 -3.19
N TRP A 67 0.68 -0.99 -4.17
CA TRP A 67 -0.40 -0.54 -5.04
C TRP A 67 -0.97 -1.67 -5.89
N ILE A 68 -0.13 -2.55 -6.45
CA ILE A 68 -0.57 -3.71 -7.23
C ILE A 68 -1.38 -4.67 -6.35
N ILE A 69 -0.87 -4.99 -5.16
CA ILE A 69 -1.57 -5.87 -4.21
C ILE A 69 -2.92 -5.26 -3.82
N LEU A 70 -2.95 -3.96 -3.53
CA LEU A 70 -4.18 -3.25 -3.20
C LEU A 70 -5.20 -3.32 -4.35
N ALA A 71 -4.77 -3.11 -5.60
CA ALA A 71 -5.65 -3.20 -6.75
C ALA A 71 -6.28 -4.60 -6.89
N ILE A 72 -5.49 -5.65 -6.71
CA ILE A 72 -5.98 -7.04 -6.72
C ILE A 72 -6.99 -7.27 -5.61
N LEU A 73 -6.72 -6.78 -4.39
CA LEU A 73 -7.63 -6.91 -3.26
C LEU A 73 -8.97 -6.19 -3.52
N VAL A 74 -8.92 -4.99 -4.09
CA VAL A 74 -10.11 -4.24 -4.48
C VAL A 74 -10.93 -5.01 -5.52
N GLU A 75 -10.28 -5.54 -6.56
CA GLU A 75 -10.96 -6.36 -7.58
C GLU A 75 -11.66 -7.58 -6.95
N ARG A 76 -10.98 -8.29 -6.06
CA ARG A 76 -11.56 -9.45 -5.37
C ARG A 76 -12.73 -9.08 -4.46
N LEU A 77 -12.68 -7.92 -3.80
CA LEU A 77 -13.81 -7.41 -3.01
C LEU A 77 -15.02 -7.08 -3.90
N TYR A 78 -14.82 -6.48 -5.07
CA TYR A 78 -15.91 -6.22 -6.01
C TYR A 78 -16.57 -7.50 -6.52
N VAL A 79 -15.77 -8.52 -6.86
CA VAL A 79 -16.30 -9.83 -7.30
C VAL A 79 -17.09 -10.50 -6.16
N LEU A 80 -16.58 -10.43 -4.92
CA LEU A 80 -17.27 -11.00 -3.77
C LEU A 80 -18.59 -10.28 -3.49
N ALA A 81 -18.61 -8.95 -3.54
CA ALA A 81 -19.82 -8.17 -3.37
C ALA A 81 -20.87 -8.45 -4.46
N ALA A 82 -20.43 -8.62 -5.71
CA ALA A 82 -21.31 -9.02 -6.82
C ALA A 82 -21.89 -10.42 -6.60
N PHE A 83 -21.09 -11.36 -6.09
CA PHE A 83 -21.54 -12.70 -5.77
C PHE A 83 -22.55 -12.73 -4.61
N GLU A 84 -22.28 -11.99 -3.53
CA GLU A 84 -23.17 -11.88 -2.38
C GLU A 84 -24.55 -11.33 -2.78
N ASN A 85 -24.57 -10.29 -3.61
CA ASN A 85 -25.80 -9.68 -4.12
C ASN A 85 -26.60 -10.64 -5.03
N ASP A 86 -25.93 -11.45 -5.86
CA ASP A 86 -26.61 -12.46 -6.67
C ASP A 86 -27.15 -13.63 -5.81
N CYS A 87 -26.45 -14.01 -4.75
CA CYS A 87 -26.94 -14.99 -3.76
C CYS A 87 -28.18 -14.47 -3.02
N GLU A 88 -28.15 -13.22 -2.55
CA GLU A 88 -29.29 -12.59 -1.88
C GLU A 88 -30.50 -12.51 -2.82
N ARG A 89 -30.29 -12.12 -4.09
CA ARG A 89 -31.34 -12.09 -5.12
C ARG A 89 -31.97 -13.47 -5.33
N ARG A 90 -31.16 -14.52 -5.47
CA ARG A 90 -31.65 -15.89 -5.68
C ARG A 90 -32.40 -16.44 -4.47
N SER A 91 -31.90 -16.17 -3.26
CA SER A 91 -32.56 -16.52 -2.00
C SER A 91 -33.96 -15.89 -1.92
N ASN A 92 -34.07 -14.60 -2.21
CA ASN A 92 -35.35 -13.88 -2.20
C ASN A 92 -36.32 -14.39 -3.28
N GLN A 93 -35.83 -14.77 -4.46
CA GLN A 93 -36.64 -15.40 -5.51
C GLN A 93 -37.17 -16.78 -5.09
N GLN A 94 -36.34 -17.64 -4.48
CA GLN A 94 -36.79 -18.94 -3.98
C GLN A 94 -37.80 -18.82 -2.84
N ARG A 95 -37.64 -17.83 -1.96
CA ARG A 95 -38.58 -17.56 -0.86
C ARG A 95 -39.95 -17.11 -1.36
N SER A 96 -39.99 -16.39 -2.50
CA SER A 96 -41.23 -16.02 -3.20
C SER A 96 -41.94 -17.23 -3.81
N VAL A 97 -41.19 -18.19 -4.38
CA VAL A 97 -41.75 -19.42 -4.98
C VAL A 97 -42.26 -20.42 -3.94
N LEU A 98 -41.67 -20.44 -2.73
CA LEU A 98 -42.06 -21.33 -1.63
C LEU A 98 -43.15 -20.75 -0.71
N MET A 99 -43.67 -19.55 -0.97
CA MET A 99 -44.87 -19.09 -0.27
C MET A 99 -46.07 -19.93 -0.72
N PRO A 100 -46.67 -20.76 0.16
CA PRO A 100 -47.89 -21.46 -0.20
C PRO A 100 -48.97 -20.42 -0.54
N PRO A 101 -49.82 -20.69 -1.55
CA PRO A 101 -50.90 -19.79 -1.89
C PRO A 101 -51.71 -19.51 -0.64
N ASN A 102 -52.03 -18.24 -0.39
CA ASN A 102 -52.85 -17.85 0.75
C ASN A 102 -54.26 -18.45 0.54
N ILE A 103 -54.54 -19.58 1.20
CA ILE A 103 -55.79 -20.36 1.06
C ILE A 103 -57.01 -19.56 1.58
N ASN A 104 -56.80 -18.40 2.19
CA ASN A 104 -57.85 -17.62 2.85
C ASN A 104 -58.76 -16.81 1.90
N ASP A 105 -58.48 -16.74 0.59
CA ASP A 105 -59.32 -15.97 -0.35
C ASP A 105 -60.31 -16.84 -1.17
N ILE A 106 -60.30 -18.18 -1.03
CA ILE A 106 -61.13 -19.06 -1.88
C ILE A 106 -62.51 -19.39 -1.25
N ASN A 107 -62.74 -19.13 0.04
CA ASN A 107 -63.93 -19.63 0.76
C ASN A 107 -64.97 -18.59 1.18
N LEU A 108 -65.00 -17.40 0.56
CA LEU A 108 -65.92 -16.34 1.00
C LEU A 108 -67.06 -15.96 0.04
N ASN A 109 -67.35 -16.71 -1.03
CA ASN A 109 -68.48 -16.30 -1.89
C ASN A 109 -69.39 -17.37 -2.52
N ASP A 110 -69.29 -18.64 -2.12
CA ASP A 110 -70.24 -19.68 -2.60
C ASP A 110 -71.37 -20.01 -1.60
N SER A 111 -71.57 -19.18 -0.57
CA SER A 111 -72.70 -19.33 0.37
C SER A 111 -73.70 -18.17 0.26
N LYS A 112 -74.36 -18.06 -0.89
CA LYS A 112 -75.70 -17.43 -1.01
C LYS A 112 -76.54 -18.23 -2.00
N ILE A 113 -77.14 -19.30 -1.49
CA ILE A 113 -78.43 -19.85 -1.97
C ILE A 113 -79.48 -19.36 -0.99
#